data_AF-A0A954KYB7-F1
#
_entry.id   AF-A0A954KYB7-F1
#
_cell.length_a   1.000
_cell.length_b   1.000
_cell.length_c   1.000
_cell.angle_alpha   90.00
_cell.angle_beta   90.00
_cell.angle_gamma   90.00
#
_symmetry.space_group_name_H-M   'P 1'
#
loop_
_entity.id
_entity.type
_entity.pdbx_description
1 polymer ?
#
loop_
_entity_poly.entity_id
_entity_poly.type
_entity_poly.pdbx_seq_one_letter_code
_entity_poly.pdbx_strand_id
1 'polypeptide(L)' 'MTRVLTGSHQLRNLFAALTEQTFQVEFGVADPALIDYLSELLVRFVRFESIFRVRDLFGRRL' A
#
# COMPACT_ATOMS: atom_id res chain seq x y z
N MET A 1 -19.72 -12.57 -12.96
CA MET A 1 -18.51 -13.02 -12.24
C MET A 1 -17.58 -11.83 -12.07
N THR A 2 -17.43 -11.31 -10.86
CA THR A 2 -16.54 -10.18 -10.59
C THR A 2 -15.10 -10.67 -10.66
N ARG A 3 -14.33 -10.17 -11.63
CA ARG A 3 -12.91 -10.53 -11.77
C ARG A 3 -12.16 -10.03 -10.54
N VAL A 4 -11.61 -10.95 -9.75
CA VAL A 4 -10.72 -10.58 -8.64
C VAL A 4 -9.45 -10.01 -9.26
N LEU A 5 -9.23 -8.71 -9.08
CA LEU A 5 -8.03 -8.03 -9.53
C LEU A 5 -6.99 -8.15 -8.41
N THR A 6 -5.91 -8.90 -8.65
CA THR A 6 -4.81 -9.09 -7.70
C THR A 6 -3.55 -8.38 -8.20
N GLY A 7 -2.78 -7.80 -7.28
CA GLY A 7 -1.51 -7.15 -7.59
C GLY A 7 -1.22 -5.91 -6.74
N SER A 8 0.04 -5.47 -6.76
CA SER A 8 0.49 -4.27 -6.04
C SER A 8 -0.15 -3.00 -6.56
N HIS A 9 -0.44 -2.93 -7.86
CA HIS A 9 -1.11 -1.79 -8.48
C HIS A 9 -2.56 -1.64 -7.99
N GLN A 10 -3.28 -2.75 -7.88
CA GLN A 10 -4.65 -2.78 -7.35
C GLN A 10 -4.67 -2.37 -5.87
N LEU A 11 -3.70 -2.85 -5.09
CA LEU A 11 -3.55 -2.47 -3.70
C LEU A 11 -3.21 -0.98 -3.54
N ARG A 12 -2.33 -0.44 -4.39
CA ARG A 12 -2.04 1.00 -4.44
C ARG A 12 -3.32 1.80 -4.68
N ASN A 13 -4.14 1.39 -5.64
CA ASN A 13 -5.39 2.09 -5.97
C ASN A 13 -6.41 2.03 -4.82
N LEU A 14 -6.49 0.90 -4.12
CA LEU A 14 -7.30 0.79 -2.91
C LEU A 14 -6.83 1.78 -1.84
N PHE A 15 -5.53 1.83 -1.56
CA PHE A 15 -4.99 2.77 -0.59
C PHE A 15 -5.18 4.22 -1.02
N ALA A 16 -5.06 4.54 -2.31
CA ALA A 16 -5.33 5.87 -2.82
C ALA A 16 -6.77 6.30 -2.55
N ALA A 17 -7.75 5.47 -2.90
CA ALA A 17 -9.16 5.77 -2.68
C ALA A 17 -9.50 5.95 -1.19
N LEU A 18 -8.97 5.09 -0.32
CA LEU A 18 -9.19 5.20 1.13
C LEU A 18 -8.55 6.47 1.70
N THR A 19 -7.30 6.74 1.34
CA THR A 19 -6.58 7.90 1.85
C THR A 19 -7.20 9.19 1.34
N GLU A 20 -7.61 9.24 0.08
CA GLU A 20 -8.33 10.37 -0.51
C GLU A 20 -9.65 10.63 0.23
N GLN A 21 -10.46 9.61 0.48
CA GLN A 21 -11.72 9.75 1.22
C GLN A 21 -11.49 10.27 2.64
N THR A 22 -10.52 9.73 3.38
CA THR A 22 -10.22 10.18 4.74
C THR A 22 -9.69 11.61 4.75
N PHE A 23 -8.72 11.93 3.90
CA PHE A 23 -8.12 13.27 3.88
C PHE A 23 -9.11 14.33 3.40
N GLN A 24 -9.93 14.02 2.40
CA GLN A 24 -10.94 14.95 1.92
C GLN A 24 -12.09 15.14 2.92
N VAL A 25 -12.64 14.05 3.47
CA VAL A 25 -13.87 14.10 4.27
C VAL A 25 -13.59 14.42 5.74
N GLU A 26 -12.59 13.80 6.34
CA GLU A 26 -12.32 13.94 7.78
C GLU A 26 -11.36 15.08 8.08
N PHE A 27 -10.34 15.27 7.24
CA PHE A 27 -9.31 16.29 7.46
C PHE A 27 -9.49 17.56 6.62
N GLY A 28 -10.36 17.55 5.60
CA GLY A 28 -10.56 18.68 4.69
C GLY A 28 -9.33 19.01 3.84
N VAL A 29 -8.41 18.06 3.66
CA VAL A 29 -7.17 18.20 2.89
C VAL A 29 -7.30 17.42 1.58
N ALA A 30 -7.18 18.11 0.45
CA ALA A 30 -7.20 17.51 -0.88
C ALA A 30 -5.88 17.82 -1.62
N ASP A 31 -4.79 17.16 -1.20
CA ASP A 31 -3.47 17.26 -1.84
C ASP A 31 -3.13 15.95 -2.58
N PRO A 32 -3.21 15.91 -3.91
CA PRO A 32 -2.92 14.72 -4.70
C PRO A 32 -1.51 14.15 -4.47
N ALA A 33 -0.50 14.99 -4.27
CA ALA A 33 0.87 14.54 -4.08
C ALA A 33 1.03 13.81 -2.73
N LEU A 34 0.32 14.28 -1.70
CA LEU A 34 0.27 13.63 -0.40
C LEU A 34 -0.44 12.28 -0.47
N ILE A 35 -1.58 12.20 -1.17
CA ILE A 35 -2.31 10.93 -1.36
C ILE A 35 -1.44 9.91 -2.09
N ASP A 36 -0.74 10.32 -3.15
CA ASP A 36 0.17 9.45 -3.90
C ASP A 36 1.30 8.92 -3.01
N TYR A 37 1.94 9.80 -2.23
CA TYR A 37 3.00 9.42 -1.31
C TYR A 37 2.53 8.39 -0.26
N LEU A 38 1.41 8.67 0.41
CA LEU A 38 0.87 7.79 1.45
C LEU A 38 0.46 6.43 0.88
N SER A 39 -0.17 6.42 -0.29
CA SER A 39 -0.55 5.19 -0.99
C SER A 39 0.66 4.32 -1.30
N GLU A 40 1.75 4.93 -1.77
CA GLU A 40 2.99 4.19 -2.04
C GLU A 40 3.67 3.69 -0.76
N LEU A 41 3.67 4.49 0.30
CA LEU A 41 4.20 4.12 1.61
C LEU A 41 3.45 2.91 2.19
N LEU A 42 2.12 2.91 2.13
CA LEU A 42 1.28 1.81 2.61
C LEU A 42 1.52 0.52 1.83
N VAL A 43 1.68 0.60 0.50
CA VAL A 43 2.09 -0.57 -0.31
C VAL A 43 3.45 -1.12 0.13
N ARG A 44 4.43 -0.24 0.37
CA ARG A 44 5.76 -0.65 0.85
C ARG A 44 5.69 -1.30 2.24
N PHE A 45 4.83 -0.79 3.13
CA PHE A 45 4.63 -1.34 4.47
C PHE A 45 4.04 -2.75 4.45
N VAL A 46 3.02 -3.00 3.62
CA VAL A 46 2.47 -4.36 3.45
C VAL A 46 3.48 -5.32 2.85
N ARG A 47 4.36 -4.83 1.95
CA ARG A 47 5.48 -5.63 1.44
C ARG A 47 6.58 -5.87 2.49
N PHE A 48 6.60 -5.16 3.61
CA PHE A 48 7.64 -5.29 4.63
C PHE A 48 7.57 -6.63 5.39
N GLU A 49 6.40 -7.29 5.41
CA GLU A 49 6.27 -8.74 5.75
C GLU A 49 7.21 -9.63 4.91
N SER A 50 7.48 -9.27 3.64
CA SER A 50 8.42 -10.00 2.79
C SER A 50 9.90 -9.70 3.09
N ILE A 51 10.19 -8.56 3.73
CA ILE A 51 11.53 -8.14 4.14
C ILE A 51 11.90 -8.79 5.48
N PHE A 52 10.95 -8.91 6.40
CA PHE A 52 11.11 -9.58 7.69
C PHE A 52 10.87 -11.10 7.67
N ARG A 53 10.66 -11.71 6.50
CA ARG A 53 10.78 -13.17 6.36
C ARG A 53 12.14 -13.59 6.88
N VAL A 54 12.17 -14.38 7.96
CA VAL A 54 13.38 -14.93 8.57
C VAL A 54 14.21 -15.57 7.45
N ARG A 55 15.36 -14.96 7.17
CA ARG A 55 16.33 -15.51 6.23
C ARG A 55 17.30 -16.35 7.04
N ASP A 56 17.81 -17.43 6.46
CA ASP A 56 18.93 -18.13 7.09
C ASP A 56 20.19 -17.22 7.11
N LEU A 57 21.24 -17.66 7.80
CA LEU A 57 22.52 -16.94 7.91
C LEU A 57 23.21 -16.70 6.54
N PHE A 58 22.74 -17.36 5.48
CA PHE A 58 23.22 -17.24 4.10
C PHE A 58 22.27 -16.42 3.20
N GLY A 59 21.24 -15.78 3.78
CA GLY A 59 20.29 -14.95 3.06
C GLY A 59 19.27 -15.74 2.22
N ARG A 60 19.19 -17.06 2.40
CA ARG A 60 18.21 -17.92 1.72
C ARG A 60 16.88 -17.86 2.47
N ARG A 61 15.77 -18.03 1.72
CA ARG A 61 14.45 -18.20 2.34
C ARG A 61 14.47 -19.49 3.16
N LEU A 62 14.17 -19.39 4.46
CA LEU A 62 13.68 -20.53 5.25
C LEU A 62 12.25 -20.87 4.83
#